data_AF-A0A351F8K1-F1
#
_entry.id   AF-A0A351F8K1-F1
#
_cell.length_a   1.000
_cell.length_b   1.000
_cell.length_c   1.000
_cell.angle_alpha   90.00
_cell.angle_beta   90.00
_cell.angle_gamma   90.00
#
_symmetry.space_group_name_H-M   'P 1'
#
loop_
_entity.id
_entity.type
_entity.pdbx_description
1 polymer ?
#
loop_
_entity_poly.entity_id
_entity_poly.type
_entity_poly.pdbx_seq_one_letter_code
_entity_poly.pdbx_strand_id
1 'polypeptide(L)'
;MKSMLKRILTAFLIVAIFIGITPMSGVNFTPKASAQGIDSSKVGDIITFGSYPQSSVTDSSLISKLEKASESYWWASYDYYSGTDHLYDGEATPDNDMMYFKDISYEGNMYRAVWINKYRPMQTDQSSSEGYTYQDNNGYNAENVYYFKYEPLTWRILDPSEGYVMCTKAVDSQAYQDFVYRN
;
A
#
# COMPACT_ATOMS: atom_id res chain seq x y z
N MET A 1 31.98 35.76 -19.33
CA MET A 1 30.63 35.27 -19.75
C MET A 1 30.18 34.01 -19.02
N LYS A 2 30.96 32.92 -18.96
CA LYS A 2 30.55 31.66 -18.27
C LYS A 2 30.23 31.80 -16.77
N SER A 3 30.98 32.63 -16.03
CA SER A 3 30.74 32.85 -14.59
C SER A 3 29.50 33.72 -14.31
N MET A 4 29.25 34.73 -15.15
CA MET A 4 28.06 35.57 -15.09
C MET A 4 26.79 34.77 -15.46
N LEU A 5 26.86 33.95 -16.51
CA LEU A 5 25.75 33.09 -16.93
C LEU A 5 25.38 32.07 -15.83
N LYS A 6 26.37 31.47 -15.16
CA LYS A 6 26.14 30.59 -14.00
C LYS A 6 25.45 31.33 -12.85
N ARG A 7 25.89 32.55 -12.51
CA ARG A 7 25.26 33.35 -11.45
C ARG A 7 23.81 33.73 -11.78
N ILE A 8 23.52 34.04 -13.04
CA ILE A 8 22.16 34.34 -13.51
C ILE A 8 21.28 33.07 -13.44
N LEU A 9 21.78 31.91 -13.87
CA LEU A 9 21.05 30.65 -13.76
C LEU A 9 20.80 30.23 -12.31
N THR A 10 21.77 30.41 -11.42
CA THR A 10 21.61 30.08 -9.99
C THR A 10 20.60 31.01 -9.32
N ALA A 11 20.62 32.31 -9.65
CA ALA A 11 19.60 33.25 -9.17
C ALA A 11 18.20 32.90 -9.70
N PHE A 12 18.08 32.50 -10.97
CA PHE A 12 16.81 32.02 -11.54
C PHE A 12 16.31 30.73 -10.89
N LEU A 13 17.21 29.78 -10.57
CA LEU A 13 16.83 28.53 -9.90
C LEU A 13 16.34 28.77 -8.48
N ILE A 14 16.98 29.68 -7.74
CA ILE A 14 16.58 30.06 -6.38
C ILE A 14 15.21 30.76 -6.43
N VAL A 15 14.98 31.66 -7.39
CA VAL A 15 13.68 32.31 -7.58
C VAL A 15 12.59 31.29 -7.99
N ALA A 16 12.90 30.29 -8.82
CA ALA A 16 11.96 29.23 -9.18
C ALA A 16 11.61 28.32 -7.98
N ILE A 17 12.57 28.04 -7.10
CA ILE A 17 12.34 27.30 -5.85
C ILE A 17 11.50 28.12 -4.87
N PHE A 18 11.72 29.44 -4.76
CA PHE A 18 10.92 30.30 -3.88
C PHE A 18 9.51 30.63 -4.44
N ILE A 19 9.31 30.65 -5.76
CA ILE A 19 7.97 30.80 -6.38
C ILE A 19 7.17 29.48 -6.27
N GLY A 20 7.85 28.32 -6.24
CA GLY A 20 7.24 27.01 -6.00
C GLY A 20 6.82 26.76 -4.54
N ILE A 21 7.29 27.60 -3.60
CA ILE A 21 6.88 27.60 -2.19
C ILE A 21 6.19 28.94 -1.90
N THR A 22 5.15 29.24 -2.68
CA THR A 22 4.10 30.07 -2.07
C THR A 22 3.54 29.25 -0.92
N PRO A 23 3.39 29.81 0.30
CA PRO A 23 2.48 29.18 1.24
C PRO A 23 1.17 29.06 0.47
N MET A 24 0.65 27.85 0.32
CA MET A 24 -0.71 27.64 -0.13
C MET A 24 -1.67 28.20 0.94
N SER A 25 -1.58 29.50 1.23
CA SER A 25 -2.46 30.31 2.06
C SER A 25 -3.76 30.54 1.29
N GLY A 26 -4.40 29.43 0.92
CA GLY A 26 -5.55 29.37 0.02
C GLY A 26 -6.02 27.95 -0.26
N VAL A 27 -5.20 26.92 -0.02
CA VAL A 27 -5.70 25.56 0.15
C VAL A 27 -6.15 25.46 1.60
N ASN A 28 -7.43 25.69 1.84
CA ASN A 28 -8.05 25.21 3.06
C ASN A 28 -7.86 23.69 3.04
N PHE A 29 -6.83 23.19 3.74
CA PHE A 29 -6.87 21.87 4.35
C PHE A 29 -7.90 21.92 5.46
N THR A 30 -9.17 22.19 5.10
CA THR A 30 -10.28 21.74 5.91
C THR A 30 -10.18 20.22 5.86
N PRO A 31 -9.77 19.53 6.94
CA PRO A 31 -9.91 18.09 6.99
C PRO A 31 -11.37 17.79 6.64
N LYS A 32 -11.60 17.12 5.52
CA LYS A 32 -12.95 16.79 5.04
C LYS A 32 -13.62 15.75 5.94
N ALA A 33 -12.89 15.24 6.93
CA ALA A 33 -13.43 14.56 8.09
C ALA A 33 -13.58 15.56 9.22
N SER A 34 -14.80 15.74 9.71
CA SER A 34 -14.99 16.10 11.11
C SER A 34 -14.44 14.94 11.92
N ALA A 35 -13.12 14.91 12.16
CA ALA A 35 -12.56 13.99 13.11
C ALA A 35 -13.26 14.29 14.43
N GLN A 36 -14.05 13.34 14.91
CA GLN A 36 -14.60 13.40 16.25
C GLN A 36 -13.41 13.70 17.17
N GLY A 37 -13.44 14.82 17.89
CA GLY A 37 -12.33 15.18 18.76
C GLY A 37 -12.08 14.02 19.72
N ILE A 38 -10.82 13.62 19.90
CA ILE A 38 -10.40 12.52 20.80
C ILE A 38 -11.09 12.64 22.17
N ASP A 39 -11.30 13.86 22.64
CA ASP A 39 -11.96 14.19 23.91
C ASP A 39 -13.38 13.63 24.06
N SER A 40 -14.03 13.26 22.96
CA SER A 40 -15.39 12.68 22.95
C SER A 40 -15.41 11.19 22.61
N SER A 41 -14.28 10.63 22.21
CA SER A 41 -14.14 9.23 21.84
C SER A 41 -14.05 8.33 23.06
N LYS A 42 -14.78 7.22 23.02
CA LYS A 42 -14.82 6.22 24.10
C LYS A 42 -14.21 4.91 23.64
N VAL A 43 -13.74 4.13 24.60
CA VAL A 43 -13.33 2.74 24.37
C VAL A 43 -14.50 1.99 23.72
N GLY A 44 -14.23 1.34 22.59
CA GLY A 44 -15.22 0.61 21.80
C GLY A 44 -15.86 1.39 20.64
N ASP A 45 -15.69 2.72 20.58
CA ASP A 45 -16.17 3.51 19.43
C ASP A 45 -15.49 3.04 18.14
N ILE A 46 -16.23 3.16 17.03
CA ILE A 46 -15.73 2.85 15.68
C ILE A 46 -15.51 4.15 14.91
N ILE A 47 -14.29 4.36 14.44
CA ILE A 47 -13.93 5.49 13.58
C ILE A 47 -13.55 5.02 12.18
N THR A 48 -13.75 5.87 11.18
CA THR A 48 -13.34 5.61 9.80
C THR A 48 -12.12 6.46 9.47
N PHE A 49 -11.01 5.82 9.10
CA PHE A 49 -9.78 6.50 8.74
C PHE A 49 -8.96 5.65 7.77
N GLY A 50 -8.42 6.28 6.73
CA GLY A 50 -7.70 5.57 5.67
C GLY A 50 -8.58 4.66 4.82
N SER A 51 -7.95 3.99 3.87
CA SER A 51 -8.59 3.01 2.98
C SER A 51 -7.57 1.94 2.59
N TYR A 52 -8.08 0.79 2.17
CA TYR A 52 -7.25 -0.33 1.73
C TYR A 52 -7.96 -1.08 0.59
N PRO A 53 -7.23 -1.74 -0.34
CA PRO A 53 -7.83 -2.61 -1.34
C PRO A 53 -8.60 -3.74 -0.66
N GLN A 54 -9.89 -3.89 -0.96
CA GLN A 54 -10.76 -4.82 -0.24
C GLN A 54 -11.58 -5.68 -1.21
N SER A 55 -12.63 -5.14 -1.81
CA SER A 55 -13.49 -5.89 -2.72
C SER A 55 -12.81 -6.15 -4.07
N SER A 56 -12.91 -7.38 -4.57
CA SER A 56 -12.45 -7.72 -5.92
C SER A 56 -13.36 -7.09 -6.97
N VAL A 57 -12.75 -6.52 -8.01
CA VAL A 57 -13.43 -6.01 -9.19
C VAL A 57 -13.50 -7.13 -10.23
N THR A 58 -14.71 -7.59 -10.52
CA THR A 58 -14.97 -8.66 -11.51
C THR A 58 -15.66 -8.15 -12.78
N ASP A 59 -16.08 -6.88 -12.81
CA ASP A 59 -16.70 -6.27 -13.99
C ASP A 59 -15.65 -6.04 -15.09
N SER A 60 -15.79 -6.76 -16.20
CA SER A 60 -14.81 -6.75 -17.29
C SER A 60 -14.69 -5.38 -17.97
N SER A 61 -15.78 -4.61 -18.04
CA SER A 61 -15.75 -3.27 -18.64
C SER A 61 -14.90 -2.31 -17.81
N LEU A 62 -15.05 -2.35 -16.48
CA LEU A 62 -14.25 -1.57 -15.56
C LEU A 62 -12.78 -2.02 -15.58
N ILE A 63 -12.51 -3.33 -15.60
CA ILE A 63 -11.13 -3.85 -15.70
C ILE A 63 -10.42 -3.29 -16.94
N SER A 64 -11.02 -3.36 -18.13
CA SER A 64 -10.39 -2.82 -19.35
C SER A 64 -10.12 -1.32 -19.27
N LYS A 65 -10.96 -0.57 -18.56
CA LYS A 65 -10.73 0.87 -18.31
C LYS A 65 -9.54 1.09 -17.36
N LEU A 66 -9.43 0.28 -16.30
CA LEU A 66 -8.32 0.34 -15.34
C LEU A 66 -6.98 -0.06 -15.98
N GLU A 67 -6.98 -1.09 -16.82
CA GLU A 67 -5.82 -1.49 -17.63
C GLU A 67 -5.32 -0.33 -18.46
N LYS A 68 -6.22 0.28 -19.27
CA LYS A 68 -5.89 1.44 -20.09
C LYS A 68 -5.41 2.63 -19.26
N ALA A 69 -6.08 2.92 -18.14
CA ALA A 69 -5.73 4.06 -17.27
C ALA A 69 -4.36 3.91 -16.60
N SER A 70 -3.83 2.67 -16.53
CA SER A 70 -2.60 2.33 -15.83
C SER A 70 -1.49 1.82 -16.75
N GLU A 71 -1.61 2.00 -18.07
CA GLU A 71 -0.61 1.56 -19.07
C GLU A 71 0.78 2.15 -18.81
N SER A 72 0.86 3.41 -18.35
CA SER A 72 2.11 4.10 -18.07
C SER A 72 2.64 3.89 -16.65
N TYR A 73 1.93 3.12 -15.82
CA TYR A 73 2.25 2.96 -14.41
C TYR A 73 3.20 1.77 -14.25
N TRP A 74 4.22 1.94 -13.42
CA TRP A 74 5.18 0.88 -13.12
C TRP A 74 4.62 -0.09 -12.08
N TRP A 75 4.93 -1.37 -12.25
CA TRP A 75 4.70 -2.39 -11.24
C TRP A 75 5.71 -2.22 -10.09
N ALA A 76 5.20 -2.09 -8.87
CA ALA A 76 6.00 -2.13 -7.64
C ALA A 76 5.96 -3.55 -7.09
N SER A 77 7.11 -4.08 -6.66
CA SER A 77 7.12 -5.35 -5.94
C SER A 77 6.54 -5.18 -4.54
N TYR A 78 5.87 -6.22 -4.04
CA TYR A 78 5.52 -6.30 -2.63
C TYR A 78 6.73 -6.62 -1.73
N ASP A 79 7.85 -7.07 -2.32
CA ASP A 79 9.05 -7.52 -1.59
C ASP A 79 8.72 -8.57 -0.51
N TYR A 80 7.71 -9.41 -0.77
CA TYR A 80 7.33 -10.47 0.16
C TYR A 80 8.47 -11.49 0.30
N TYR A 81 8.62 -12.01 1.51
CA TYR A 81 9.68 -12.94 1.85
C TYR A 81 9.29 -14.39 1.53
N SER A 82 10.25 -15.16 1.05
CA SER A 82 10.19 -16.62 0.93
C SER A 82 11.49 -17.25 1.44
N GLY A 83 11.40 -18.49 1.90
CA GLY A 83 12.50 -19.23 2.52
C GLY A 83 12.99 -20.39 1.66
N THR A 84 13.75 -21.28 2.30
CA THR A 84 14.49 -22.37 1.63
C THR A 84 13.84 -23.76 1.80
N ASP A 85 12.62 -23.81 2.34
CA ASP A 85 11.94 -25.03 2.82
C ASP A 85 12.57 -25.67 4.07
N HIS A 86 13.45 -24.95 4.76
CA HIS A 86 14.01 -25.35 6.04
C HIS A 86 13.42 -24.53 7.19
N LEU A 87 12.65 -25.20 8.05
CA LEU A 87 11.98 -24.56 9.17
C LEU A 87 12.99 -23.83 10.07
N TYR A 88 12.68 -22.57 10.35
CA TYR A 88 13.42 -21.70 11.27
C TYR A 88 14.89 -21.42 10.90
N ASP A 89 15.38 -21.73 9.71
CA ASP A 89 16.79 -21.46 9.35
C ASP A 89 17.17 -19.97 9.44
N GLY A 90 16.18 -19.07 9.31
CA GLY A 90 16.39 -17.63 9.35
C GLY A 90 16.88 -17.07 8.01
N GLU A 91 16.77 -17.85 6.93
CA GLU A 91 17.31 -17.52 5.61
C GLU A 91 16.21 -17.00 4.65
N ALA A 92 15.05 -16.61 5.18
CA ALA A 92 14.01 -16.01 4.37
C ALA A 92 14.46 -14.64 3.84
N THR A 93 14.33 -14.44 2.54
CA THR A 93 14.74 -13.18 1.87
C THR A 93 13.59 -12.62 1.02
N PRO A 94 13.59 -11.31 0.73
CA PRO A 94 12.62 -10.73 -0.20
C PRO A 94 12.71 -11.39 -1.58
N ASP A 95 11.60 -11.95 -2.06
CA ASP A 95 11.43 -12.39 -3.44
C ASP A 95 10.74 -11.29 -4.24
N ASN A 96 11.56 -10.50 -4.95
CA ASN A 96 11.09 -9.38 -5.74
C ASN A 96 10.34 -9.79 -7.02
N ASP A 97 10.28 -11.10 -7.32
CA ASP A 97 9.63 -11.68 -8.49
C ASP A 97 8.31 -12.39 -8.14
N MET A 98 7.85 -12.29 -6.89
CA MET A 98 6.69 -13.03 -6.42
C MET A 98 5.37 -12.32 -6.75
N MET A 99 5.16 -11.12 -6.24
CA MET A 99 3.92 -10.37 -6.46
C MET A 99 4.20 -8.90 -6.65
N TYR A 100 3.45 -8.29 -7.57
CA TYR A 100 3.54 -6.88 -7.88
C TYR A 100 2.21 -6.19 -7.69
N PHE A 101 2.24 -4.87 -7.51
CA PHE A 101 1.06 -4.04 -7.54
C PHE A 101 1.27 -2.71 -8.25
N LYS A 102 0.16 -2.10 -8.62
CA LYS A 102 0.10 -0.67 -8.95
C LYS A 102 -1.25 -0.10 -8.53
N ASP A 103 -1.20 1.10 -7.96
CA ASP A 103 -2.38 1.82 -7.53
C ASP A 103 -2.88 2.76 -8.64
N ILE A 104 -4.18 2.73 -8.87
CA ILE A 104 -4.83 3.34 -10.03
C ILE A 104 -5.94 4.28 -9.53
N SER A 105 -5.84 5.55 -9.88
CA SER A 105 -6.92 6.52 -9.67
C SER A 105 -7.80 6.58 -10.91
N TYR A 106 -9.09 6.26 -10.77
CA TYR A 106 -10.03 6.27 -11.88
C TYR A 106 -11.42 6.73 -11.41
N GLU A 107 -11.98 7.74 -12.09
CA GLU A 107 -13.30 8.33 -11.80
C GLU A 107 -13.51 8.66 -10.30
N GLY A 108 -12.49 9.25 -9.67
CA GLY A 108 -12.54 9.64 -8.25
C GLY A 108 -12.47 8.50 -7.25
N ASN A 109 -12.24 7.27 -7.70
CA ASN A 109 -12.01 6.08 -6.87
C ASN A 109 -10.55 5.62 -7.00
N MET A 110 -10.06 4.95 -5.97
CA MET A 110 -8.77 4.27 -6.00
C MET A 110 -8.96 2.76 -6.16
N TYR A 111 -8.08 2.15 -6.94
CA TYR A 111 -8.02 0.70 -7.18
C TYR A 111 -6.58 0.22 -7.07
N ARG A 112 -6.39 -1.05 -6.77
CA ARG A 112 -5.09 -1.72 -6.87
C ARG A 112 -5.18 -2.85 -7.87
N ALA A 113 -4.32 -2.85 -8.87
CA ALA A 113 -4.03 -4.04 -9.64
C ALA A 113 -2.93 -4.83 -8.90
N VAL A 114 -3.10 -6.14 -8.79
CA VAL A 114 -2.16 -7.08 -8.18
C VAL A 114 -1.83 -8.13 -9.22
N TRP A 115 -0.57 -8.19 -9.63
CA TRP A 115 -0.07 -9.27 -10.48
C TRP A 115 0.60 -10.31 -9.60
N ILE A 116 0.03 -11.51 -9.61
CA ILE A 116 0.60 -12.67 -8.93
C ILE A 116 1.49 -13.36 -9.96
N ASN A 117 2.80 -13.15 -9.89
CA ASN A 117 3.73 -13.83 -10.80
C ASN A 117 4.07 -15.24 -10.26
N LYS A 118 4.32 -15.33 -8.95
CA LYS A 118 4.45 -16.57 -8.19
C LYS A 118 3.61 -16.51 -6.91
N TYR A 119 3.35 -17.67 -6.32
CA TYR A 119 2.57 -17.74 -5.09
C TYR A 119 3.37 -17.28 -3.89
N ARG A 120 2.74 -16.46 -3.04
CA ARG A 120 3.26 -16.25 -1.70
C ARG A 120 3.13 -17.56 -0.91
N PRO A 121 4.21 -18.00 -0.25
CA PRO A 121 4.14 -19.17 0.58
C PRO A 121 3.27 -18.91 1.83
N MET A 122 2.59 -19.95 2.32
CA MET A 122 1.75 -19.89 3.52
C MET A 122 2.59 -19.68 4.79
N GLN A 123 3.88 -20.04 4.75
CA GLN A 123 4.86 -19.77 5.79
C GLN A 123 6.11 -19.16 5.16
N THR A 124 6.68 -18.15 5.81
CA THR A 124 7.81 -17.37 5.25
C THR A 124 9.11 -18.16 5.13
N ASP A 125 9.25 -19.30 5.82
CA ASP A 125 10.37 -20.24 5.71
C ASP A 125 10.24 -21.22 4.53
N GLN A 126 9.08 -21.28 3.88
CA GLN A 126 8.85 -22.08 2.69
C GLN A 126 9.21 -21.33 1.41
N SER A 127 9.62 -22.07 0.39
CA SER A 127 9.79 -21.56 -0.94
C SER A 127 8.43 -21.31 -1.61
N SER A 128 8.39 -20.39 -2.58
CA SER A 128 7.19 -20.15 -3.38
C SER A 128 6.84 -21.39 -4.21
N SER A 129 5.69 -22.00 -3.94
CA SER A 129 5.15 -23.10 -4.75
C SER A 129 3.63 -23.20 -4.67
N GLU A 130 3.03 -23.90 -5.63
CA GLU A 130 1.60 -24.27 -5.62
C GLU A 130 1.22 -25.09 -4.37
N GLY A 131 2.11 -25.97 -3.90
CA GLY A 131 1.84 -26.82 -2.75
C GLY A 131 1.84 -26.10 -1.41
N TYR A 132 2.39 -24.88 -1.36
CA TYR A 132 2.60 -24.12 -0.14
C TYR A 132 1.89 -22.77 -0.17
N THR A 133 0.69 -22.68 -0.74
CA THR A 133 -0.07 -21.43 -0.74
C THR A 133 -1.53 -21.66 -0.37
N TYR A 134 -2.19 -20.58 0.09
CA TYR A 134 -3.65 -20.54 0.21
C TYR A 134 -4.27 -19.64 -0.85
N GLN A 135 -3.48 -19.01 -1.73
CA GLN A 135 -3.99 -18.08 -2.72
C GLN A 135 -4.91 -18.77 -3.73
N ASP A 136 -4.48 -19.92 -4.25
CA ASP A 136 -5.23 -20.76 -5.20
C ASP A 136 -6.54 -21.29 -4.60
N ASN A 137 -6.51 -21.71 -3.32
CA ASN A 137 -7.67 -22.11 -2.55
C ASN A 137 -8.70 -20.97 -2.38
N ASN A 138 -8.25 -19.72 -2.49
CA ASN A 138 -9.09 -18.52 -2.49
C ASN A 138 -9.41 -18.00 -3.90
N GLY A 139 -9.07 -18.75 -4.95
CA GLY A 139 -9.36 -18.41 -6.35
C GLY A 139 -8.35 -17.47 -7.02
N TYR A 140 -7.18 -17.26 -6.40
CA TYR A 140 -6.12 -16.39 -6.91
C TYR A 140 -4.94 -17.22 -7.42
N ASN A 141 -4.86 -17.40 -8.74
CA ASN A 141 -3.83 -18.18 -9.39
C ASN A 141 -2.61 -17.33 -9.78
N ALA A 142 -1.44 -17.96 -9.85
CA ALA A 142 -0.25 -17.35 -10.40
C ALA A 142 -0.42 -17.01 -11.90
N GLU A 143 0.44 -16.15 -12.42
CA GLU A 143 0.43 -15.58 -13.77
C GLU A 143 -0.84 -14.79 -14.13
N ASN A 144 -1.59 -14.29 -13.14
CA ASN A 144 -2.82 -13.54 -13.34
C ASN A 144 -2.79 -12.16 -12.65
N VAL A 145 -3.55 -11.21 -13.23
CA VAL A 145 -3.75 -9.88 -12.66
C VAL A 145 -5.15 -9.78 -12.07
N TYR A 146 -5.23 -9.32 -10.82
CA TYR A 146 -6.46 -9.12 -10.07
C TYR A 146 -6.63 -7.65 -9.72
N TYR A 147 -7.88 -7.19 -9.66
CA TYR A 147 -8.20 -5.79 -9.37
C TYR A 147 -9.02 -5.70 -8.10
N PHE A 148 -8.67 -4.74 -7.25
CA PHE A 148 -9.32 -4.53 -5.97
C PHE A 148 -9.68 -3.06 -5.80
N LYS A 149 -10.88 -2.78 -5.31
CA LYS A 149 -11.30 -1.42 -5.00
C LYS A 149 -10.80 -1.02 -3.61
N TYR A 150 -10.29 0.21 -3.49
CA TYR A 150 -10.03 0.78 -2.18
C TYR A 150 -11.33 1.15 -1.52
N GLU A 151 -11.52 0.64 -0.32
CA GLU A 151 -12.67 0.93 0.52
C GLU A 151 -12.19 1.47 1.88
N PRO A 152 -12.99 2.29 2.57
CA PRO A 152 -12.61 2.84 3.87
C PRO A 152 -12.29 1.75 4.89
N LEU A 153 -11.27 1.98 5.71
CA LEU A 153 -10.99 1.16 6.88
C LEU A 153 -11.73 1.70 8.10
N THR A 154 -12.15 0.80 8.97
CA THR A 154 -12.72 1.16 10.26
C THR A 154 -11.86 0.63 11.39
N TRP A 155 -11.84 1.37 12.49
CA TRP A 155 -10.95 1.15 13.61
C TRP A 155 -11.74 1.22 14.90
N ARG A 156 -11.54 0.24 15.79
CA ARG A 156 -12.07 0.24 17.15
C ARG A 156 -11.10 0.94 18.08
N ILE A 157 -11.60 1.90 18.86
CA ILE A 157 -10.80 2.57 19.88
C ILE A 157 -10.59 1.65 21.07
N LEU A 158 -9.32 1.47 21.46
CA LEU A 158 -8.91 0.68 22.61
C LEU A 158 -8.55 1.57 23.81
N ASP A 159 -7.82 2.65 23.55
CA ASP A 159 -7.44 3.66 24.55
C ASP A 159 -7.41 5.05 23.90
N PRO A 160 -8.38 5.93 24.17
CA PRO A 160 -8.42 7.26 23.57
C PRO A 160 -7.35 8.21 24.15
N SER A 161 -6.88 8.01 25.38
CA SER A 161 -5.83 8.85 25.97
C SER A 161 -4.45 8.59 25.37
N GLU A 162 -4.16 7.34 25.03
CA GLU A 162 -2.90 6.92 24.39
C GLU A 162 -3.00 6.87 22.85
N GLY A 163 -4.21 7.00 22.30
CA GLY A 163 -4.47 6.91 20.86
C GLY A 163 -4.42 5.49 20.30
N TYR A 164 -4.62 4.47 21.14
CA TYR A 164 -4.61 3.07 20.70
C TYR A 164 -5.91 2.70 20.00
N VAL A 165 -5.76 2.18 18.78
CA VAL A 165 -6.85 1.70 17.95
C VAL A 165 -6.48 0.36 17.31
N MET A 166 -7.50 -0.42 16.95
CA MET A 166 -7.33 -1.68 16.24
C MET A 166 -8.20 -1.69 15.00
N CYS A 167 -7.63 -2.04 13.84
CA CYS A 167 -8.41 -2.18 12.62
C CYS A 167 -9.46 -3.28 12.80
N THR A 168 -10.67 -3.08 12.28
CA THR A 168 -11.74 -4.08 12.35
C THR A 168 -11.56 -5.22 11.35
N LYS A 169 -10.59 -5.08 10.43
CA LYS A 169 -10.23 -6.08 9.42
C LYS A 169 -8.73 -6.33 9.48
N ALA A 170 -8.32 -7.56 9.13
CA ALA A 170 -6.94 -7.81 8.76
C ALA A 170 -6.68 -7.12 7.41
N VAL A 171 -5.62 -6.31 7.33
CA VAL A 171 -5.28 -5.53 6.12
C VAL A 171 -4.11 -6.14 5.37
N ASP A 172 -3.05 -6.49 6.08
CA ASP A 172 -1.91 -7.20 5.54
C ASP A 172 -1.28 -8.03 6.66
N SER A 173 -0.56 -9.07 6.27
CA SER A 173 0.25 -9.87 7.16
C SER A 173 1.64 -9.89 6.57
N GLN A 174 2.58 -9.17 7.17
CA GLN A 174 4.01 -9.28 6.86
C GLN A 174 4.80 -9.44 8.15
N ALA A 175 6.02 -9.96 8.02
CA ALA A 175 6.92 -10.07 9.16
C ALA A 175 7.17 -8.66 9.72
N TYR A 176 6.90 -8.47 11.01
CA TYR A 176 7.25 -7.23 11.70
C TYR A 176 8.77 -7.06 11.82
N GLN A 177 9.49 -8.18 11.91
CA GLN A 177 10.96 -8.27 12.03
C GLN A 177 11.45 -9.53 11.32
N ASP A 178 12.72 -9.55 10.93
CA ASP A 178 13.40 -10.61 10.16
C ASP A 178 14.15 -11.63 11.04
N PHE A 179 13.89 -11.67 12.34
CA PHE A 179 14.51 -12.61 13.28
C PHE A 179 13.51 -13.27 14.24
N VAL A 180 13.87 -14.47 14.72
CA VAL A 180 13.07 -15.28 15.64
C VAL A 180 13.80 -15.44 16.97
N TYR A 181 13.10 -15.14 18.08
CA TYR A 181 13.59 -15.49 19.41
C TYR A 181 13.33 -16.96 19.70
N ARG A 182 14.37 -17.71 20.09
CA ARG A 182 14.25 -19.10 20.53
C ARG A 182 14.48 -19.18 22.04
N ASN A 183 13.69 -20.01 22.72
CA ASN A 183 13.86 -20.36 24.13
C ASN A 183 14.89 -21.47 24.30
#